data_AF-A0A959NNU6-F1
#
_entry.id   AF-A0A959NNU6-F1
#
_cell.length_a   1.000
_cell.length_b   1.000
_cell.length_c   1.000
_cell.angle_alpha   90.00
_cell.angle_beta   90.00
_cell.angle_gamma   90.00
#
_symmetry.space_group_name_H-M   'P 1'
#
loop_
_entity.id
_entity.type
_entity.pdbx_description
1 polymer ?
#
loop_
_entity_poly.entity_id
_entity_poly.type
_entity_poly.pdbx_seq_one_letter_code
_entity_poly.pdbx_strand_id
1 'polypeptide(L)'
;MSKFPIIKIVLFYCGGILLQELFNFPITILVTASILVFLFTLILLFIPNLVNQKFIQVSLIYLVSVLLGSISLYIQGFEKAEYPFDVPKINNVQILGKVKEIDLIKKNKVSLTLNLERVNSQELSELYNTEFICNFYKDTTNSVKKFYDEIKIGNSIQFTGTIVKARDERNPGEFNYENYLNNKGIAGLINIYKI
;
A
#
# COMPACT_ATOMS: atom_id res chain seq x y z
N MET A 1 -34.22 0.36 -2.59
CA MET A 1 -32.97 -0.33 -2.17
C MET A 1 -33.07 -1.86 -2.06
N SER A 2 -34.24 -2.50 -2.08
CA SER A 2 -34.36 -3.97 -2.07
C SER A 2 -33.83 -4.66 -3.34
N LYS A 3 -33.81 -3.95 -4.47
CA LYS A 3 -33.38 -4.46 -5.78
C LYS A 3 -31.85 -4.60 -5.96
N PHE A 4 -31.04 -4.11 -5.02
CA PHE A 4 -29.58 -4.11 -5.15
C PHE A 4 -28.89 -4.69 -3.90
N PRO A 5 -28.94 -6.02 -3.71
CA PRO A 5 -28.36 -6.68 -2.54
C PRO A 5 -26.83 -6.49 -2.47
N ILE A 6 -26.15 -6.48 -3.62
CA ILE A 6 -24.70 -6.29 -3.71
C ILE A 6 -24.29 -4.91 -3.17
N ILE A 7 -25.02 -3.85 -3.51
CA ILE A 7 -24.71 -2.50 -3.03
C ILE A 7 -24.74 -2.44 -1.50
N LYS A 8 -25.69 -3.13 -0.86
CA LYS A 8 -25.76 -3.18 0.61
C LYS A 8 -24.53 -3.87 1.20
N ILE A 9 -24.13 -5.01 0.64
CA ILE A 9 -22.93 -5.74 1.06
C ILE A 9 -21.69 -4.84 0.96
N VAL A 10 -21.54 -4.12 -0.16
CA VAL A 10 -20.43 -3.18 -0.37
C VAL A 10 -20.47 -2.05 0.65
N LEU A 11 -21.63 -1.49 0.97
CA LEU A 11 -21.74 -0.43 1.99
C LEU A 11 -21.31 -0.93 3.38
N PHE A 12 -21.71 -2.14 3.78
CA PHE A 12 -21.27 -2.74 5.04
C PHE A 12 -19.76 -3.03 5.04
N TYR A 13 -19.23 -3.50 3.92
CA TYR A 13 -17.79 -3.67 3.74
C TYR A 13 -17.02 -2.36 3.89
N CYS A 14 -17.46 -1.28 3.23
CA CYS A 14 -16.91 0.06 3.41
C CYS A 14 -17.03 0.53 4.86
N GLY A 15 -18.15 0.22 5.53
CA GLY A 15 -18.33 0.49 6.96
C GLY A 15 -17.27 -0.22 7.82
N GLY A 16 -16.94 -1.47 7.50
CA GLY A 16 -15.85 -2.20 8.14
C GLY A 16 -14.48 -1.55 7.99
N ILE A 17 -14.17 -1.05 6.78
CA ILE A 17 -12.94 -0.28 6.52
C ILE A 17 -12.91 0.98 7.42
N LEU A 18 -13.98 1.77 7.43
CA LEU A 18 -14.05 2.99 8.24
C LEU A 18 -13.92 2.70 9.74
N LEU A 19 -14.56 1.64 10.24
CA LEU A 19 -14.44 1.24 11.64
C LEU A 19 -13.00 0.85 11.99
N GLN A 20 -12.33 0.09 11.12
CA GLN A 20 -10.93 -0.26 11.35
C GLN A 20 -10.01 0.96 11.35
N GLU A 21 -10.24 1.92 10.45
CA GLU A 21 -9.46 3.16 10.42
C GLU A 21 -9.63 3.99 11.71
N LEU A 22 -10.87 4.09 12.22
CA LEU A 22 -11.18 4.89 13.40
C LEU A 22 -10.70 4.27 14.72
N PHE A 23 -10.81 2.95 14.86
CA PHE A 23 -10.57 2.26 16.13
C PHE A 23 -9.29 1.43 16.14
N ASN A 24 -8.67 1.18 14.97
CA ASN A 24 -7.45 0.40 14.79
C ASN A 24 -7.46 -0.92 15.56
N PHE A 25 -8.48 -1.75 15.35
CA PHE A 25 -8.63 -3.01 16.09
C PHE A 25 -7.44 -3.95 15.83
N PRO A 26 -6.87 -4.58 16.87
CA PRO A 26 -5.90 -5.66 16.71
C PRO A 26 -6.48 -6.84 15.91
N ILE A 27 -5.67 -7.47 15.07
CA ILE A 27 -6.10 -8.65 14.28
C ILE A 27 -6.57 -9.80 15.14
N THR A 28 -6.01 -9.96 16.34
CA THR A 28 -6.46 -10.98 17.28
C THR A 28 -7.94 -10.82 17.58
N ILE A 29 -8.41 -9.60 17.82
CA ILE A 29 -9.83 -9.30 18.04
C ILE A 29 -10.66 -9.60 16.79
N LEU A 30 -10.21 -9.17 15.61
CA LEU A 30 -10.94 -9.39 14.34
C LEU A 30 -11.07 -10.88 14.00
N VAL A 31 -10.00 -11.66 14.20
CA VAL A 31 -9.98 -13.11 13.97
C VAL A 31 -10.86 -13.83 14.99
N THR A 32 -10.76 -13.49 16.28
CA THR A 32 -11.63 -14.07 17.31
C THR A 32 -13.09 -13.76 17.03
N ALA A 33 -13.43 -12.52 16.66
CA ALA A 33 -14.79 -12.15 16.29
C ALA A 33 -15.29 -12.96 15.08
N SER A 34 -14.45 -13.16 14.06
CA SER A 34 -14.78 -13.96 12.87
C SER A 34 -15.05 -15.42 13.23
N ILE A 35 -14.24 -16.02 14.10
CA ILE A 35 -14.44 -17.39 14.59
C ILE A 35 -15.75 -17.50 15.38
N LEU A 36 -16.04 -16.54 16.27
CA LEU A 36 -17.28 -16.54 17.05
C LEU A 36 -18.52 -16.43 16.15
N VAL A 37 -18.49 -15.56 15.14
CA VAL A 37 -19.57 -15.43 14.15
C VAL A 37 -19.75 -16.74 13.37
N PHE A 38 -18.65 -17.39 12.98
CA PHE A 38 -18.71 -18.70 12.30
C PHE A 38 -19.31 -19.79 13.19
N LEU A 39 -18.85 -19.92 14.43
CA LEU A 39 -19.36 -20.90 15.39
C LEU A 39 -20.84 -20.65 15.70
N PHE A 40 -21.23 -19.38 15.91
CA PHE A 40 -22.62 -19.01 16.11
C PHE A 40 -23.49 -19.39 14.91
N THR A 41 -22.98 -19.17 13.69
CA THR A 41 -23.67 -19.59 12.46
C THR A 41 -23.86 -21.11 12.40
N LEU A 42 -22.82 -21.89 12.76
CA LEU A 42 -22.92 -23.35 12.82
C LEU A 42 -23.97 -23.82 13.83
N ILE A 43 -23.96 -23.26 15.04
CA ILE A 43 -24.95 -23.61 16.08
C ILE A 43 -26.37 -23.35 15.56
N LEU A 44 -26.61 -22.22 14.91
CA LEU A 44 -27.93 -21.87 14.39
C LEU A 44 -28.43 -22.81 13.29
N LEU A 45 -27.54 -23.46 12.52
CA LEU A 45 -27.96 -24.45 11.52
C LEU A 45 -28.58 -25.70 12.16
N PHE A 46 -28.19 -26.02 13.40
CA PHE A 46 -28.66 -27.22 14.10
C PHE A 46 -29.92 -27.00 14.94
N ILE A 47 -30.39 -25.76 15.08
CA ILE A 47 -31.57 -25.48 15.88
C ILE A 47 -32.78 -25.15 14.98
N PRO A 48 -33.64 -26.14 14.69
CA PRO A 48 -34.84 -25.89 13.89
C PRO A 48 -35.79 -24.93 14.62
N ASN A 49 -36.46 -24.06 13.86
CA ASN A 49 -37.52 -23.15 14.33
C ASN A 49 -37.12 -22.06 15.34
N LEU A 50 -35.83 -21.86 15.60
CA LEU A 50 -35.37 -20.72 16.41
C LEU A 50 -35.26 -19.47 15.53
N VAL A 51 -36.24 -18.57 15.65
CA VAL A 51 -36.28 -17.25 14.99
C VAL A 51 -36.41 -17.32 13.46
N ASN A 52 -36.75 -16.20 12.82
CA ASN A 52 -36.81 -16.07 11.37
C ASN A 52 -35.40 -16.28 10.75
N GLN A 53 -35.08 -17.53 10.38
CA GLN A 53 -33.76 -17.94 9.88
C GLN A 53 -33.26 -17.05 8.72
N LYS A 54 -34.17 -16.57 7.85
CA LYS A 54 -33.83 -15.66 6.76
C LYS A 54 -33.27 -14.33 7.27
N PHE A 55 -33.84 -13.78 8.33
CA PHE A 55 -33.35 -12.54 8.93
C PHE A 55 -31.94 -12.73 9.49
N ILE A 56 -31.72 -13.82 10.23
CA ILE A 56 -30.41 -14.10 10.83
C ILE A 56 -29.34 -14.29 9.74
N GLN A 57 -29.63 -15.06 8.69
CA GLN A 57 -28.71 -15.26 7.57
C GLN A 57 -28.32 -13.93 6.91
N VAL A 58 -29.28 -13.02 6.69
CA VAL A 58 -29.01 -11.69 6.12
C VAL A 58 -28.15 -10.84 7.05
N SER A 59 -28.45 -10.82 8.36
CA SER A 59 -27.64 -10.10 9.35
C SER A 59 -26.20 -10.63 9.42
N LEU A 60 -26.02 -11.95 9.35
CA LEU A 60 -24.71 -12.59 9.33
C LEU A 60 -23.90 -12.20 8.09
N ILE A 61 -24.52 -12.17 6.91
CA ILE A 61 -23.84 -11.72 5.67
C ILE A 61 -23.32 -10.29 5.84
N TYR A 62 -24.13 -9.38 6.41
CA TYR A 62 -23.68 -8.01 6.64
C TYR A 62 -22.57 -7.93 7.68
N LEU A 63 -22.66 -8.68 8.77
CA LEU A 63 -21.60 -8.74 9.78
C LEU A 63 -20.29 -9.27 9.21
N VAL A 64 -20.33 -10.34 8.42
CA VAL A 64 -19.16 -10.88 7.72
C VAL A 64 -18.59 -9.83 6.76
N SER A 65 -19.44 -9.09 6.04
CA SER A 65 -18.98 -8.03 5.13
C SER A 65 -18.22 -6.94 5.89
N VAL A 66 -18.70 -6.50 7.06
CA VAL A 66 -17.99 -5.56 7.94
C VAL A 66 -16.64 -6.13 8.38
N LEU A 67 -16.60 -7.37 8.88
CA LEU A 67 -15.36 -8.01 9.34
C LEU A 67 -14.33 -8.14 8.21
N LEU A 68 -14.76 -8.55 7.01
CA LEU A 68 -13.89 -8.61 5.84
C LEU A 68 -13.33 -7.23 5.47
N GLY A 69 -14.16 -6.18 5.53
CA GLY A 69 -13.71 -4.81 5.34
C GLY A 69 -12.62 -4.41 6.34
N SER A 70 -12.83 -4.67 7.63
CA SER A 70 -11.86 -4.35 8.68
C SER A 70 -10.57 -5.14 8.52
N ILE A 71 -10.66 -6.44 8.24
CA ILE A 71 -9.48 -7.30 8.01
C ILE A 71 -8.70 -6.84 6.77
N SER A 72 -9.39 -6.44 5.69
CA SER A 72 -8.74 -5.98 4.47
C SER A 72 -7.85 -4.75 4.70
N LEU A 73 -8.35 -3.78 5.49
CA LEU A 73 -7.58 -2.59 5.84
C LEU A 73 -6.43 -2.94 6.78
N TYR A 74 -6.65 -3.87 7.72
CA TYR A 74 -5.58 -4.34 8.61
C TYR A 74 -4.42 -4.96 7.82
N ILE A 75 -4.72 -5.86 6.87
CA ILE A 75 -3.71 -6.51 6.02
C ILE A 75 -2.94 -5.48 5.20
N GLN A 76 -3.62 -4.49 4.62
CA GLN A 76 -2.96 -3.39 3.90
C GLN A 76 -2.00 -2.59 4.79
N GLY A 77 -2.32 -2.44 6.08
CA GLY A 77 -1.46 -1.78 7.05
C GLY A 77 -0.18 -2.55 7.41
N PHE A 78 -0.11 -3.86 7.16
CA PHE A 78 1.06 -4.71 7.45
C PHE A 78 2.18 -4.55 6.43
N GLU A 79 1.85 -4.20 5.20
CA GLU A 79 2.82 -3.98 4.13
C GLU A 79 3.33 -2.52 4.08
N LYS A 80 3.21 -1.79 5.20
CA LYS A 80 3.73 -0.43 5.27
C LYS A 80 5.24 -0.47 5.12
N ALA A 81 5.73 0.17 4.06
CA ALA A 81 7.14 0.39 3.90
C ALA A 81 7.60 1.46 4.90
N GLU A 82 8.71 1.19 5.58
CA GLU A 82 9.37 2.17 6.43
C GLU A 82 10.57 2.76 5.71
N TYR A 83 10.77 4.07 5.89
CA TYR A 83 11.95 4.74 5.36
C TYR A 83 13.18 4.28 6.16
N PRO A 84 14.16 3.61 5.52
CA PRO A 84 15.15 2.81 6.24
C PRO A 84 16.41 3.60 6.63
N PHE A 85 16.37 4.93 6.53
CA PHE A 85 17.52 5.79 6.84
C PHE A 85 17.18 6.76 7.96
N ASP A 86 18.15 6.99 8.85
CA ASP A 86 17.99 7.86 10.02
C ASP A 86 17.76 9.33 9.66
N VAL A 87 18.28 9.75 8.50
CA VAL A 87 18.17 11.14 8.04
C VAL A 87 17.17 11.26 6.88
N PRO A 88 16.28 12.26 6.89
CA PRO A 88 15.20 12.38 5.91
C PRO A 88 15.68 12.72 4.49
N LYS A 89 16.96 13.06 4.32
CA LYS A 89 17.54 13.41 3.03
C LYS A 89 19.02 13.06 2.98
N ILE A 90 19.42 12.27 1.98
CA ILE A 90 20.81 11.89 1.73
C ILE A 90 21.17 12.30 0.30
N ASN A 91 22.16 13.16 0.14
CA ASN A 91 22.59 13.67 -1.16
C ASN A 91 23.77 12.87 -1.72
N ASN A 92 23.93 12.89 -3.04
CA ASN A 92 25.09 12.33 -3.77
C ASN A 92 25.40 10.87 -3.41
N VAL A 93 24.34 10.06 -3.35
CA VAL A 93 24.39 8.67 -2.95
C VAL A 93 24.47 7.78 -4.19
N GLN A 94 25.39 6.83 -4.20
CA GLN A 94 25.42 5.79 -5.22
C GLN A 94 24.43 4.68 -4.88
N ILE A 95 23.53 4.40 -5.81
CA ILE A 95 22.38 3.52 -5.61
C ILE A 95 22.41 2.46 -6.70
N LEU A 96 22.27 1.20 -6.31
CA LEU A 96 21.99 0.08 -7.19
C LEU A 96 20.57 -0.42 -6.87
N GLY A 97 19.73 -0.53 -7.89
CA GLY A 97 18.38 -1.03 -7.71
C GLY A 97 17.83 -1.68 -8.96
N LYS A 98 16.85 -2.56 -8.76
CA LYS A 98 16.17 -3.30 -9.82
C LYS A 98 14.84 -2.63 -10.17
N VAL A 99 14.60 -2.42 -11.45
CA VAL A 99 13.37 -1.80 -11.95
C VAL A 99 12.20 -2.76 -11.80
N LYS A 100 11.19 -2.37 -11.01
CA LYS A 100 9.94 -3.10 -10.86
C LYS A 100 8.87 -2.58 -11.83
N GLU A 101 8.72 -1.27 -11.90
CA GLU A 101 7.71 -0.60 -12.74
C GLU A 101 8.29 0.65 -13.40
N ILE A 102 7.71 1.03 -14.53
CA ILE A 102 8.11 2.18 -15.33
C ILE A 102 6.84 3.00 -15.60
N ASP A 103 6.78 4.25 -15.11
CA ASP A 103 5.69 5.17 -15.43
C ASP A 103 5.79 5.65 -16.88
N LEU A 104 4.65 6.04 -17.46
CA LEU A 104 4.61 6.78 -18.72
C LEU A 104 5.49 8.04 -18.65
N ILE A 105 6.24 8.29 -19.74
CA ILE A 105 7.06 9.49 -19.91
C ILE A 105 6.25 10.76 -19.63
N LYS A 106 6.85 11.67 -18.85
CA LYS A 106 6.37 13.03 -18.63
C LYS A 106 7.37 14.02 -19.22
N LYS A 107 6.97 15.29 -19.35
CA LYS A 107 7.87 16.34 -19.86
C LYS A 107 9.13 16.41 -19.00
N ASN A 108 10.30 16.16 -19.60
CA ASN A 108 11.61 16.19 -18.96
C ASN A 108 11.79 15.26 -17.75
N LYS A 109 10.91 14.25 -17.60
CA LYS A 109 10.94 13.32 -16.47
C LYS A 109 10.42 11.94 -16.84
N VAL A 110 11.06 10.90 -16.32
CA VAL A 110 10.45 9.57 -16.16
C VAL A 110 10.54 9.15 -14.69
N SER A 111 9.50 8.52 -14.18
CA SER A 111 9.52 7.89 -12.85
C SER A 111 9.61 6.39 -13.01
N LEU A 112 10.41 5.75 -12.17
CA LEU A 112 10.53 4.29 -12.07
C LEU A 112 10.21 3.88 -10.63
N THR A 113 9.62 2.70 -10.43
CA THR A 113 9.58 2.06 -9.11
C THR A 113 10.73 1.07 -9.04
N LEU A 114 11.59 1.23 -8.03
CA LEU A 114 12.81 0.44 -7.86
C LEU A 114 12.78 -0.33 -6.53
N ASN A 115 13.28 -1.56 -6.56
CA ASN A 115 13.73 -2.27 -5.35
C ASN A 115 15.21 -1.96 -5.15
N LEU A 116 15.59 -1.43 -4.00
CA LEU A 116 16.98 -1.12 -3.71
C LEU A 116 17.77 -2.38 -3.36
N GLU A 117 18.92 -2.56 -4.00
CA GLU A 117 19.84 -3.66 -3.72
C GLU A 117 21.03 -3.17 -2.89
N ARG A 118 21.54 -1.97 -3.20
CA ARG A 118 22.74 -1.41 -2.54
C ARG A 118 22.71 0.11 -2.49
N VAL A 119 23.18 0.69 -1.38
CA VAL A 119 23.30 2.14 -1.20
C VAL A 119 24.67 2.46 -0.58
N ASN A 120 25.46 3.36 -1.21
CA ASN A 120 26.79 3.80 -0.74
C ASN A 120 27.70 2.65 -0.26
N SER A 121 27.79 1.60 -1.06
CA SER A 121 28.55 0.38 -0.78
C SER A 121 28.01 -0.53 0.34
N GLN A 122 27.00 -0.11 1.10
CA GLN A 122 26.29 -0.93 2.08
C GLN A 122 25.25 -1.81 1.37
N GLU A 123 25.36 -3.12 1.57
CA GLU A 123 24.31 -4.05 1.16
C GLU A 123 23.11 -3.87 2.08
N LEU A 124 21.93 -3.76 1.48
CA LEU A 124 20.68 -3.56 2.18
C LEU A 124 19.93 -4.88 2.31
N SER A 125 20.62 -5.91 2.81
CA SER A 125 20.13 -7.29 2.93
C SER A 125 18.94 -7.45 3.89
N GLU A 126 18.46 -6.38 4.52
CA GLU A 126 17.23 -6.39 5.34
C GLU A 126 16.09 -5.58 4.70
N LEU A 127 16.31 -4.91 3.55
CA LEU A 127 15.33 -4.01 2.91
C LEU A 127 14.61 -4.61 1.71
N TYR A 128 14.62 -5.95 1.60
CA TYR A 128 14.17 -6.71 0.43
C TYR A 128 12.73 -6.42 -0.05
N ASN A 129 11.91 -5.75 0.76
CA ASN A 129 10.51 -5.43 0.42
C ASN A 129 10.20 -3.92 0.35
N THR A 130 11.20 -3.03 0.40
CA THR A 130 10.94 -1.58 0.31
C THR A 130 11.15 -1.04 -1.09
N GLU A 131 10.07 -0.48 -1.66
CA GLU A 131 10.10 0.15 -2.98
C GLU A 131 10.40 1.64 -2.87
N PHE A 132 11.07 2.18 -3.89
CA PHE A 132 11.35 3.60 -4.01
C PHE A 132 10.89 4.12 -5.36
N ILE A 133 10.23 5.28 -5.36
CA ILE A 133 9.98 6.00 -6.61
C ILE A 133 11.24 6.77 -6.97
N CYS A 134 11.84 6.43 -8.11
CA CYS A 134 13.00 7.09 -8.66
C CYS A 134 12.63 7.99 -9.83
N ASN A 135 12.87 9.28 -9.68
CA ASN A 135 12.60 10.31 -10.67
C ASN A 135 13.88 10.67 -11.41
N PHE A 136 13.93 10.35 -12.70
CA PHE A 136 15.00 10.75 -13.61
C PHE A 136 14.60 12.03 -14.32
N TYR A 137 15.32 13.12 -14.02
CA TYR A 137 15.16 14.39 -14.70
C TYR A 137 16.25 14.55 -15.75
N LYS A 138 15.88 15.01 -16.94
CA LYS A 138 16.84 15.39 -17.98
C LYS A 138 16.42 16.69 -18.65
N ASP A 139 17.38 17.41 -19.21
CA ASP A 139 17.16 18.74 -19.78
C ASP A 139 16.21 18.74 -20.98
N THR A 140 16.19 17.64 -21.74
CA THR A 140 15.35 17.51 -22.95
C THR A 140 14.47 16.26 -22.94
N THR A 141 13.24 16.39 -23.43
CA THR A 141 12.33 15.26 -23.62
C THR A 141 12.94 14.13 -24.46
N ASN A 142 13.77 14.45 -25.45
CA ASN A 142 14.45 13.45 -26.28
C ASN A 142 15.42 12.58 -25.47
N SER A 143 16.17 13.17 -24.55
CA SER A 143 17.06 12.42 -23.66
C SER A 143 16.31 11.54 -22.66
N VAL A 144 15.15 11.99 -22.17
CA VAL A 144 14.25 11.15 -21.35
C VAL A 144 13.72 9.98 -22.18
N LYS A 145 13.29 10.24 -23.41
CA LYS A 145 12.77 9.20 -24.31
C LYS A 145 13.81 8.14 -24.61
N LYS A 146 15.05 8.54 -24.91
CA LYS A 146 16.16 7.60 -25.12
C LYS A 146 16.38 6.69 -23.90
N PHE A 147 16.43 7.27 -22.70
CA PHE A 147 16.56 6.49 -21.47
C PHE A 147 15.36 5.56 -21.24
N TYR A 148 14.13 6.03 -21.50
CA TYR A 148 12.92 5.22 -21.41
C TYR A 148 12.91 4.03 -22.38
N ASP A 149 13.41 4.22 -23.61
CA ASP A 149 13.46 3.15 -24.62
C ASP A 149 14.54 2.09 -24.28
N GLU A 150 15.58 2.46 -23.52
CA GLU A 150 16.66 1.58 -23.08
C GLU A 150 16.33 0.81 -21.80
N ILE A 151 15.53 1.39 -20.90
CA ILE A 151 15.21 0.80 -19.60
C ILE A 151 14.04 -0.19 -19.69
N LYS A 152 14.18 -1.34 -19.02
CA LYS A 152 13.15 -2.39 -18.97
C LYS A 152 12.90 -2.84 -17.54
N ILE A 153 11.68 -3.31 -17.28
CA ILE A 153 11.34 -3.99 -16.05
C ILE A 153 12.28 -5.20 -15.86
N GLY A 154 12.81 -5.35 -14.66
CA GLY A 154 13.77 -6.37 -14.29
C GLY A 154 15.24 -5.97 -14.48
N ASN A 155 15.54 -4.87 -15.17
CA ASN A 155 16.91 -4.37 -15.28
C ASN A 155 17.43 -3.87 -13.93
N SER A 156 18.69 -4.17 -13.61
CA SER A 156 19.41 -3.48 -12.53
C SER A 156 20.07 -2.22 -13.09
N ILE A 157 19.92 -1.11 -12.36
CA ILE A 157 20.49 0.19 -12.71
C ILE A 157 21.30 0.74 -11.56
N GLN A 158 22.44 1.34 -11.90
CA GLN A 158 23.33 2.03 -10.97
C GLN A 158 23.41 3.50 -11.32
N PHE A 159 23.20 4.37 -10.35
CA PHE A 159 23.22 5.82 -10.57
C PHE A 159 23.60 6.55 -9.28
N THR A 160 23.90 7.85 -9.40
CA THR A 160 24.11 8.73 -8.25
C THR A 160 22.92 9.69 -8.13
N GLY A 161 22.34 9.79 -6.94
CA GLY A 161 21.12 10.56 -6.73
C GLY A 161 20.96 11.09 -5.32
N THR A 162 19.80 11.66 -5.06
CA THR A 162 19.39 12.12 -3.73
C THR A 162 18.21 11.27 -3.25
N ILE A 163 18.37 10.59 -2.12
CA ILE A 163 17.29 9.87 -1.45
C ILE A 163 16.58 10.85 -0.50
N VAL A 164 15.26 10.86 -0.52
CA VAL A 164 14.43 11.76 0.28
C VAL A 164 13.26 10.99 0.88
N LYS A 165 13.05 11.13 2.17
CA LYS A 165 11.85 10.68 2.85
C LYS A 165 10.65 11.48 2.33
N ALA A 166 9.51 10.82 2.12
CA ALA A 166 8.29 11.50 1.75
C ALA A 166 7.88 12.54 2.81
N ARG A 167 7.12 13.56 2.40
CA ARG A 167 6.66 14.60 3.33
C ARG A 167 5.45 14.09 4.11
N ASP A 168 5.47 14.32 5.41
CA ASP A 168 4.36 14.18 6.32
C ASP A 168 3.36 15.34 6.17
N GLU A 169 2.32 15.33 7.00
CA GLU A 169 1.35 16.42 7.13
C GLU A 169 2.02 17.68 7.68
N ARG A 170 1.88 18.81 6.98
CA ARG A 170 2.35 20.11 7.48
C ARG A 170 1.30 20.81 8.32
N ASN A 171 0.04 20.64 7.96
CA ASN A 171 -1.10 21.13 8.72
C ASN A 171 -2.08 19.98 9.00
N PRO A 172 -2.77 19.99 10.16
CA PRO A 172 -3.79 19.00 10.46
C PRO A 172 -4.86 18.92 9.37
N GLY A 173 -5.13 17.70 8.88
CA GLY A 173 -6.12 17.45 7.84
C GLY A 173 -5.61 17.64 6.40
N GLU A 174 -4.34 17.99 6.21
CA GLU A 174 -3.71 17.91 4.90
C GLU A 174 -3.50 16.46 4.45
N PHE A 175 -3.34 16.29 3.14
CA PHE A 175 -3.01 14.99 2.59
C PHE A 175 -1.60 14.55 3.03
N ASN A 176 -1.54 13.45 3.77
CA ASN A 176 -0.30 12.84 4.20
C ASN A 176 0.33 12.02 3.07
N TYR A 177 1.28 12.62 2.34
CA TYR A 177 1.90 11.94 1.20
C TYR A 177 2.79 10.77 1.63
N GLU A 178 3.45 10.88 2.79
CA GLU A 178 4.21 9.78 3.38
C GLU A 178 3.31 8.58 3.67
N ASN A 179 2.21 8.74 4.41
CA ASN A 179 1.29 7.63 4.69
C ASN A 179 0.72 7.01 3.41
N TYR A 180 0.39 7.84 2.42
CA TYR A 180 -0.08 7.33 1.13
C TYR A 180 0.96 6.44 0.44
N LEU A 181 2.24 6.84 0.43
CA LEU A 181 3.31 6.06 -0.17
C LEU A 181 3.63 4.80 0.64
N ASN A 182 3.67 4.90 1.97
CA ASN A 182 3.92 3.77 2.85
C ASN A 182 2.84 2.69 2.67
N ASN A 183 1.56 3.09 2.56
CA ASN A 183 0.44 2.17 2.28
C ASN A 183 0.52 1.52 0.88
N LYS A 184 1.36 2.04 -0.02
CA LYS A 184 1.65 1.45 -1.33
C LYS A 184 2.94 0.61 -1.32
N GLY A 185 3.55 0.39 -0.17
CA GLY A 185 4.85 -0.29 -0.06
C GLY A 185 6.03 0.57 -0.51
N ILE A 186 5.86 1.89 -0.67
CA ILE A 186 6.90 2.80 -1.13
C ILE A 186 7.50 3.53 0.08
N ALA A 187 8.75 3.24 0.39
CA ALA A 187 9.48 3.80 1.53
C ALA A 187 9.93 5.25 1.32
N GLY A 188 10.17 5.65 0.06
CA GLY A 188 10.68 6.99 -0.21
C GLY A 188 10.86 7.33 -1.67
N LEU A 189 11.50 8.48 -1.88
CA LEU A 189 11.72 9.07 -3.18
C LEU A 189 13.22 9.18 -3.47
N ILE A 190 13.58 9.00 -4.74
CA ILE A 190 14.93 9.19 -5.23
C ILE A 190 14.86 10.18 -6.39
N ASN A 191 15.70 11.20 -6.37
CA ASN A 191 15.75 12.20 -7.43
C ASN A 191 17.15 12.25 -8.05
N ILE A 192 17.18 12.21 -9.39
CA ILE A 192 18.40 12.25 -10.18
C ILE A 192 18.28 13.43 -11.14
N TYR A 193 19.13 14.43 -10.92
CA TYR A 193 19.17 15.64 -11.75
C TYR A 193 20.34 15.63 -12.75
N LYS A 194 21.37 14.81 -12.49
CA LYS A 194 22.56 14.70 -13.33
C LYS A 194 22.96 13.23 -13.41
N ILE A 195 23.04 12.73 -14.65
CA ILE A 195 23.78 11.52 -15.04
C ILE A 195 24.70 11.97 -16.14
#